data_AF-A0A962Y1H5-F1
#
_entry.id   AF-A0A962Y1H5-F1
#
_cell.length_a   1.000
_cell.length_b   1.000
_cell.length_c   1.000
_cell.angle_alpha   90.00
_cell.angle_beta   90.00
_cell.angle_gamma   90.00
#
_symmetry.space_group_name_H-M   'P 1'
#
loop_
_entity.id
_entity.type
_entity.pdbx_description
1 polymer ?
#
loop_
_entity_poly.entity_id
_entity_poly.type
_entity_poly.pdbx_seq_one_letter_code
_entity_poly.pdbx_strand_id
1 'polypeptide(L)'
;FAASLHEPHPITQVFASPQDLVDFLTGIYGAQAFLLTQEGPAQSTPGAGYPQKYVAMRDDAIEHLQKVVRREIEREAFETESGMQLPPAALEEIRRLPPYSQSIAIDDRARQHALEQLQLKLDFALQALRTGLKEPNLAQSEAFEVIEREITQLMMEIQDDRAQLDRLVLLR
;
A
#
# COMPACT_ATOMS: atom_id res chain seq x y z
N PHE A 1 -15.86 15.00 23.49
CA PHE A 1 -14.80 15.17 22.46
C PHE A 1 -13.40 14.78 22.97
N ALA A 2 -13.26 13.76 23.80
CA ALA A 2 -11.95 13.40 24.41
C ALA A 2 -11.46 11.98 24.06
N ALA A 3 -12.21 11.22 23.24
CA ALA A 3 -11.83 9.86 22.85
C ALA A 3 -10.91 9.81 21.61
N SER A 4 -10.78 10.90 20.85
CA SER A 4 -10.07 10.94 19.55
C SER A 4 -8.60 11.36 19.65
N LEU A 5 -8.03 11.48 20.85
CA LEU A 5 -6.63 11.89 21.06
C LEU A 5 -5.64 10.72 21.20
N HIS A 6 -6.14 9.48 21.25
CA HIS A 6 -5.32 8.27 21.37
C HIS A 6 -5.49 7.30 20.19
N GLU A 7 -6.30 7.65 19.19
CA GLU A 7 -6.36 6.84 17.98
C GLU A 7 -5.09 7.08 17.15
N PRO A 8 -4.34 6.02 16.81
CA PRO A 8 -3.19 6.16 15.92
C PRO A 8 -3.65 6.81 14.63
N HIS A 9 -2.92 7.84 14.19
CA HIS A 9 -3.25 8.60 12.99
C HIS A 9 -3.46 7.63 11.80
N PRO A 10 -4.46 7.82 10.92
CA PRO A 10 -4.78 6.84 9.88
C PRO A 10 -3.57 6.38 9.03
N ILE A 11 -2.61 7.28 8.78
CA ILE A 11 -1.36 6.93 8.09
C ILE A 11 -0.49 5.92 8.85
N THR A 12 -0.47 5.94 10.19
CA THR A 12 0.32 5.02 11.01
C THR A 12 -0.31 3.63 11.10
N GLN A 13 -1.57 3.50 10.69
CA GLN A 13 -2.23 2.21 10.51
C GLN A 13 -1.86 1.55 9.18
N VAL A 14 -1.38 2.35 8.22
CA VAL A 14 -1.04 1.91 6.85
C VAL A 14 0.46 1.75 6.66
N PHE A 15 1.26 2.57 7.35
CA PHE A 15 2.72 2.51 7.39
C PHE A 15 3.16 2.57 8.84
N ALA A 16 3.91 1.57 9.33
CA ALA A 16 4.34 1.53 10.73
C ALA A 16 5.44 2.57 11.01
N SER A 17 6.16 3.01 9.97
CA SER A 17 7.16 4.07 10.05
C SER A 17 7.23 4.92 8.77
N PRO A 18 7.85 6.11 8.81
CA PRO A 18 8.18 6.86 7.60
C PRO A 18 9.08 6.08 6.64
N GLN A 19 9.96 5.22 7.17
CA GLN A 19 10.81 4.37 6.35
C GLN A 19 9.99 3.35 5.56
N ASP A 20 8.92 2.80 6.14
CA ASP A 20 8.04 1.86 5.44
C ASP A 20 7.37 2.50 4.21
N LEU A 21 7.04 3.79 4.30
CA LEU A 21 6.50 4.56 3.17
C LEU A 21 7.56 4.72 2.08
N VAL A 22 8.79 5.06 2.48
CA VAL A 22 9.94 5.19 1.56
C VAL A 22 10.23 3.86 0.86
N ASP A 23 10.30 2.76 1.62
CA ASP A 23 10.56 1.43 1.09
C ASP A 23 9.42 0.97 0.17
N PHE A 24 8.17 1.29 0.52
CA PHE A 24 7.01 1.02 -0.32
C PHE A 24 7.09 1.74 -1.66
N LEU A 25 7.36 3.05 -1.67
CA LEU A 25 7.48 3.82 -2.91
C LEU A 25 8.71 3.41 -3.72
N THR A 26 9.85 3.19 -3.06
CA THR A 26 11.09 2.74 -3.71
C THR A 26 10.90 1.37 -4.36
N GLY A 27 10.17 0.46 -3.72
CA GLY A 27 9.85 -0.83 -4.31
C GLY A 27 9.03 -0.72 -5.60
N ILE A 28 8.18 0.31 -5.74
CA ILE A 28 7.33 0.51 -6.91
C ILE A 28 8.05 1.32 -7.99
N TYR A 29 8.52 2.52 -7.65
CA TYR A 29 9.04 3.53 -8.58
C TYR A 29 10.56 3.54 -8.68
N GLY A 30 11.26 2.84 -7.78
CA GLY A 30 12.71 2.88 -7.68
C GLY A 30 13.21 4.09 -6.89
N ALA A 31 14.53 4.24 -6.85
CA ALA A 31 15.18 5.40 -6.25
C ALA A 31 16.45 5.75 -7.01
N GLN A 32 16.76 7.04 -7.09
CA GLN A 32 18.01 7.55 -7.63
C GLN A 32 18.63 8.54 -6.65
N ALA A 33 19.90 8.34 -6.31
CA ALA A 33 20.66 9.26 -5.49
C ALA A 33 21.55 10.12 -6.40
N PHE A 34 21.25 11.42 -6.47
CA PHE A 34 22.09 12.39 -7.18
C PHE A 34 23.24 12.82 -6.26
N LEU A 35 24.47 12.48 -6.65
CA LEU A 35 25.65 13.18 -6.11
C LEU A 35 25.88 14.44 -6.94
N LEU A 36 26.38 15.51 -6.32
CA LEU A 36 26.80 16.77 -6.96
C LEU A 36 28.09 16.59 -7.81
N THR A 37 28.29 15.43 -8.42
CA THR A 37 29.44 15.09 -9.27
C THR A 37 29.01 14.99 -10.73
N GLN A 38 29.90 15.32 -11.67
CA GLN A 38 29.60 15.41 -13.11
C GLN A 38 29.18 14.08 -13.79
N GLU A 39 29.18 12.96 -13.08
CA GLU A 39 29.03 11.61 -13.64
C GLU A 39 27.63 11.00 -13.50
N GLY A 40 26.64 11.75 -13.01
CA GLY A 40 25.24 11.27 -12.85
C GLY A 40 24.98 10.61 -11.49
N PRO A 41 23.82 9.94 -11.30
CA PRO A 41 23.41 9.39 -10.01
C PRO A 41 24.32 8.22 -9.61
N ALA A 42 24.89 8.28 -8.40
CA ALA A 42 25.87 7.30 -7.93
C ALA A 42 25.24 6.01 -7.41
N GLN A 43 23.95 6.04 -7.08
CA GLN A 43 23.17 4.86 -6.69
C GLN A 43 21.81 4.94 -7.35
N SER A 44 21.42 3.88 -8.04
CA SER A 44 20.11 3.74 -8.68
C SER A 44 19.56 2.36 -8.36
N THR A 45 18.34 2.33 -7.83
CA THR A 45 17.59 1.11 -7.53
C THR A 45 16.39 1.08 -8.47
N PRO A 46 16.25 0.06 -9.33
CA PRO A 46 15.10 -0.05 -10.21
C PRO A 46 13.82 -0.35 -9.41
N GLY A 47 12.71 0.28 -9.80
CA GLY A 47 11.38 -0.06 -9.31
C GLY A 47 10.85 -1.34 -9.96
N ALA A 48 10.05 -2.10 -9.20
CA ALA A 48 9.37 -3.31 -9.68
C ALA A 48 7.97 -3.04 -10.25
N GLY A 49 7.43 -1.83 -10.05
CA GLY A 49 6.08 -1.45 -10.45
C GLY A 49 4.98 -1.94 -9.50
N TYR A 50 3.83 -1.26 -9.54
CA TYR A 50 2.69 -1.56 -8.67
C TYR A 50 2.08 -2.97 -8.89
N PRO A 51 2.10 -3.59 -10.09
CA PRO A 51 1.49 -4.91 -10.28
C PRO A 51 2.18 -5.99 -9.45
N GLN A 52 3.49 -5.94 -9.30
CA GLN A 52 4.21 -6.89 -8.45
C GLN A 52 3.84 -6.72 -6.98
N LYS A 53 3.68 -5.46 -6.53
CA LYS A 53 3.25 -5.17 -5.15
C LYS A 53 1.81 -5.64 -4.90
N TYR A 54 0.91 -5.45 -5.87
CA TYR A 54 -0.45 -5.96 -5.84
C TYR A 54 -0.49 -7.49 -5.70
N VAL A 55 0.27 -8.21 -6.52
CA VAL A 55 0.34 -9.68 -6.46
C VAL A 55 0.84 -10.15 -5.09
N ALA A 56 1.90 -9.53 -4.55
CA ALA A 56 2.41 -9.88 -3.23
C ALA A 56 1.36 -9.67 -2.12
N MET A 57 0.64 -8.53 -2.13
CA MET A 57 -0.43 -8.26 -1.16
C MET A 57 -1.60 -9.24 -1.30
N ARG A 58 -1.96 -9.62 -2.53
CA ARG A 58 -3.01 -10.60 -2.78
C ARG A 58 -2.62 -11.97 -2.26
N ASP A 59 -1.41 -12.43 -2.56
CA ASP A 59 -0.97 -13.76 -2.21
C ASP A 59 -0.84 -13.92 -0.68
N ASP A 60 -0.36 -12.87 0.01
CA ASP A 60 -0.35 -12.78 1.47
C ASP A 60 -1.77 -12.86 2.06
N ALA A 61 -2.72 -12.09 1.51
CA ALA A 61 -4.11 -12.14 1.93
C ALA A 61 -4.76 -13.52 1.68
N ILE A 62 -4.42 -14.20 0.59
CA ILE A 62 -4.86 -15.58 0.32
C ILE A 62 -4.34 -16.51 1.41
N GLU A 63 -3.07 -16.41 1.78
CA GLU A 63 -2.47 -17.25 2.82
C GLU A 63 -3.19 -17.08 4.16
N HIS A 64 -3.39 -15.85 4.62
CA HIS A 64 -4.10 -15.56 5.86
C HIS A 64 -5.56 -16.04 5.82
N LEU A 65 -6.28 -15.81 4.71
CA LEU A 65 -7.65 -16.27 4.54
C LEU A 65 -7.75 -17.80 4.56
N GLN A 66 -6.79 -18.51 3.96
CA GLN A 66 -6.76 -19.97 3.99
C GLN A 66 -6.57 -20.50 5.41
N LYS A 67 -5.62 -19.93 6.17
CA LYS A 67 -5.37 -20.32 7.57
C LYS A 67 -6.62 -20.14 8.43
N VAL A 68 -7.28 -18.99 8.34
CA VAL A 68 -8.48 -18.73 9.16
C VAL A 68 -9.66 -19.60 8.72
N VAL A 69 -9.87 -19.82 7.41
CA VAL A 69 -10.95 -20.70 6.91
C VAL A 69 -10.76 -22.13 7.39
N ARG A 70 -9.52 -22.64 7.36
CA ARG A 70 -9.15 -24.00 7.81
C ARG A 70 -9.10 -24.18 9.33
N ARG A 71 -9.34 -23.11 10.11
CA ARG A 71 -9.24 -23.10 11.59
C ARG A 71 -7.82 -23.38 12.10
N GLU A 72 -6.81 -23.01 11.32
CA GLU A 72 -5.40 -23.07 11.73
C GLU A 72 -5.03 -21.89 12.63
N ILE A 73 -5.71 -20.76 12.44
CA ILE A 73 -5.63 -19.56 13.29
C ILE A 73 -7.03 -19.11 13.72
N GLU A 74 -7.10 -18.45 14.87
CA GLU A 74 -8.31 -17.80 15.35
C GLU A 74 -8.62 -16.52 14.56
N ARG A 75 -9.90 -16.13 14.54
CA ARG A 75 -10.33 -14.91 13.82
C ARG A 75 -9.61 -13.66 14.31
N GLU A 76 -9.41 -13.53 15.62
CA GLU A 76 -8.74 -12.36 16.20
C GLU A 76 -7.27 -12.25 15.76
N ALA A 77 -6.56 -13.38 15.69
CA ALA A 77 -5.22 -13.43 15.14
C ALA A 77 -5.21 -13.06 13.65
N PHE A 78 -6.15 -13.60 12.88
CA PHE A 78 -6.32 -13.24 11.46
C PHE A 78 -6.55 -11.74 11.26
N GLU A 79 -7.49 -11.13 11.99
CA GLU A 79 -7.81 -9.70 11.85
C GLU A 79 -6.62 -8.82 12.24
N THR A 80 -5.83 -9.25 13.23
CA THR A 80 -4.63 -8.53 13.68
C THR A 80 -3.48 -8.63 12.69
N GLU A 81 -3.20 -9.84 12.18
CA GLU A 81 -2.05 -10.10 11.30
C GLU A 81 -2.29 -9.58 9.88
N SER A 82 -3.48 -9.80 9.33
CA SER A 82 -3.79 -9.42 7.95
C SER A 82 -4.35 -8.00 7.81
N GLY A 83 -4.82 -7.39 8.92
CA GLY A 83 -5.59 -6.14 8.87
C GLY A 83 -6.95 -6.26 8.18
N MET A 84 -7.36 -7.47 7.78
CA MET A 84 -8.64 -7.74 7.13
C MET A 84 -9.74 -7.89 8.18
N GLN A 85 -10.81 -7.11 8.06
CA GLN A 85 -12.02 -7.33 8.86
C GLN A 85 -12.90 -8.37 8.19
N LEU A 86 -13.18 -9.47 8.89
CA LEU A 86 -14.03 -10.54 8.36
C LEU A 86 -15.13 -10.90 9.37
N PRO A 87 -16.40 -10.52 9.09
CA PRO A 87 -17.52 -10.84 9.97
C PRO A 87 -17.62 -12.35 10.21
N PRO A 88 -17.94 -12.80 11.44
CA PRO A 88 -18.05 -14.23 11.75
C PRO A 88 -19.01 -14.99 10.84
N ALA A 89 -20.15 -14.36 10.47
CA ALA A 89 -21.12 -14.94 9.55
C ALA A 89 -20.50 -15.18 8.15
N ALA A 90 -19.76 -14.21 7.62
CA ALA A 90 -19.11 -14.31 6.32
C ALA A 90 -18.03 -15.40 6.30
N LEU A 91 -17.27 -15.54 7.38
CA LEU A 91 -16.29 -16.62 7.54
C LEU A 91 -16.95 -18.01 7.54
N GLU A 92 -18.05 -18.16 8.29
CA GLU A 92 -18.79 -19.42 8.32
C GLU A 92 -19.44 -19.75 6.98
N GLU A 93 -19.90 -18.76 6.22
CA GLU A 93 -20.39 -18.94 4.85
C GLU A 93 -19.29 -19.51 3.94
N ILE A 94 -18.09 -18.92 3.95
CA ILE A 94 -16.95 -19.42 3.16
C ILE A 94 -16.60 -20.86 3.54
N ARG A 95 -16.62 -21.18 4.84
CA ARG A 95 -16.32 -22.51 5.37
C ARG A 95 -17.31 -23.58 4.91
N ARG A 96 -18.56 -23.22 4.65
CA ARG A 96 -19.62 -24.14 4.20
C ARG A 96 -19.60 -24.39 2.69
N LEU A 97 -18.84 -23.60 1.92
CA LEU A 97 -18.74 -23.78 0.48
C LEU A 97 -17.98 -25.07 0.13
N PRO A 98 -18.31 -25.73 -1.00
CA PRO A 98 -17.48 -26.79 -1.57
C PRO A 98 -16.05 -26.29 -1.87
N PRO A 99 -15.02 -27.15 -1.89
CA PRO A 99 -13.61 -26.75 -2.00
C PRO A 99 -13.30 -25.79 -3.16
N TYR A 100 -13.87 -26.04 -4.34
CA TYR A 100 -13.68 -25.16 -5.50
C TYR A 100 -14.31 -23.78 -5.29
N SER A 101 -15.58 -23.72 -4.87
CA SER A 101 -16.26 -22.45 -4.58
C SER A 101 -15.61 -21.69 -3.42
N GLN A 102 -15.08 -22.40 -2.43
CA GLN A 102 -14.32 -21.83 -1.32
C GLN A 102 -13.04 -21.15 -1.83
N SER A 103 -12.28 -21.80 -2.73
CA SER A 103 -11.07 -21.19 -3.31
C SER A 103 -11.36 -19.91 -4.09
N ILE A 104 -12.47 -19.87 -4.84
CA ILE A 104 -12.91 -18.67 -5.56
C ILE A 104 -13.26 -17.55 -4.57
N ALA A 105 -14.05 -17.87 -3.53
CA ALA A 105 -14.47 -16.89 -2.53
C ALA A 105 -13.29 -16.31 -1.72
N ILE A 106 -12.25 -17.10 -1.48
CA ILE A 106 -10.99 -16.65 -0.87
C ILE A 106 -10.25 -15.72 -1.83
N ASP A 107 -10.05 -16.13 -3.08
CA ASP A 107 -9.31 -15.35 -4.07
C ASP A 107 -10.01 -14.02 -4.39
N ASP A 108 -11.34 -14.00 -4.52
CA ASP A 108 -12.11 -12.77 -4.75
C ASP A 108 -11.93 -11.76 -3.62
N ARG A 109 -12.01 -12.22 -2.37
CA ARG A 109 -11.79 -11.40 -1.17
C ARG A 109 -10.36 -10.90 -1.06
N ALA A 110 -9.38 -11.77 -1.31
CA ALA A 110 -7.97 -11.39 -1.30
C ALA A 110 -7.67 -10.33 -2.37
N ARG A 111 -8.20 -10.50 -3.58
CA ARG A 111 -8.07 -9.52 -4.66
C ARG A 111 -8.67 -8.17 -4.29
N GLN A 112 -9.85 -8.17 -3.68
CA GLN A 112 -10.51 -6.93 -3.22
C GLN A 112 -9.67 -6.25 -2.14
N HIS A 113 -9.26 -6.99 -1.11
CA HIS A 113 -8.47 -6.44 -0.02
C HIS A 113 -7.13 -5.86 -0.51
N ALA A 114 -6.40 -6.59 -1.36
CA ALA A 114 -5.14 -6.12 -1.92
C ALA A 114 -5.29 -4.84 -2.76
N LEU A 115 -6.39 -4.72 -3.52
CA LEU A 115 -6.71 -3.48 -4.24
C LEU A 115 -6.95 -2.32 -3.27
N GLU A 116 -7.83 -2.51 -2.29
CA GLU A 116 -8.18 -1.48 -1.30
C GLU A 116 -6.95 -1.01 -0.52
N GLN A 117 -6.09 -1.93 -0.07
CA GLN A 117 -4.87 -1.61 0.67
C GLN A 117 -3.85 -0.89 -0.21
N LEU A 118 -3.66 -1.33 -1.46
CA LEU A 118 -2.73 -0.66 -2.37
C LEU A 118 -3.19 0.77 -2.67
N GLN A 119 -4.47 0.94 -2.98
CA GLN A 119 -5.09 2.24 -3.20
C GLN A 119 -4.90 3.17 -2.00
N LEU A 120 -5.21 2.68 -0.80
CA LEU A 120 -5.06 3.44 0.44
C LEU A 120 -3.59 3.85 0.69
N LYS A 121 -2.64 2.95 0.45
CA LYS A 121 -1.20 3.24 0.57
C LYS A 121 -0.74 4.32 -0.40
N LEU A 122 -1.22 4.28 -1.66
CA LEU A 122 -0.91 5.30 -2.67
C LEU A 122 -1.54 6.66 -2.31
N ASP A 123 -2.76 6.67 -1.78
CA ASP A 123 -3.44 7.91 -1.36
C ASP A 123 -2.68 8.59 -0.21
N PHE A 124 -2.23 7.82 0.78
CA PHE A 124 -1.39 8.34 1.86
C PHE A 124 0.00 8.76 1.39
N ALA A 125 0.60 8.06 0.42
CA ALA A 125 1.86 8.47 -0.18
C ALA A 125 1.73 9.84 -0.86
N LEU A 126 0.66 10.06 -1.64
CA LEU A 126 0.38 11.36 -2.26
C LEU A 126 0.21 12.47 -1.20
N GLN A 127 -0.50 12.17 -0.11
CA GLN A 127 -0.65 13.13 0.99
C GLN A 127 0.69 13.46 1.66
N ALA A 128 1.53 12.44 1.90
CA ALA A 128 2.86 12.61 2.48
C ALA A 128 3.74 13.49 1.58
N LEU A 129 3.80 13.23 0.27
CA LEU A 129 4.57 14.02 -0.70
C LEU A 129 4.10 15.47 -0.76
N ARG A 130 2.77 15.70 -0.83
CA ARG A 130 2.17 17.05 -0.82
C ARG A 130 2.48 17.82 0.46
N THR A 131 2.59 17.12 1.59
CA THR A 131 2.89 17.74 2.88
C THR A 131 4.38 18.01 3.00
N GLY A 132 5.23 17.08 2.56
CA GLY A 132 6.68 17.24 2.49
C GLY A 132 7.10 18.42 1.62
N LEU A 133 6.49 18.62 0.44
CA LEU A 133 6.79 19.78 -0.41
C LEU A 133 6.54 21.14 0.25
N LYS A 134 5.67 21.21 1.25
CA LYS A 134 5.35 22.44 1.99
C LYS A 134 6.27 22.64 3.20
N GLU A 135 7.22 21.76 3.42
CA GLU A 135 8.11 21.82 4.56
C GLU A 135 9.09 23.02 4.41
N PRO A 136 9.19 23.91 5.41
CA PRO A 136 9.96 25.15 5.28
C PRO A 136 11.46 24.97 5.02
N ASN A 137 12.09 23.92 5.55
CA ASN A 137 13.50 23.65 5.31
C ASN A 137 13.75 23.19 3.88
N LEU A 138 12.80 22.45 3.27
CA LEU A 138 12.87 22.12 1.85
C LEU A 138 12.77 23.37 0.96
N ALA A 139 11.86 24.30 1.27
CA ALA A 139 11.72 25.57 0.55
C ALA A 139 12.98 26.46 0.63
N GLN A 140 13.81 26.27 1.66
CA GLN A 140 15.08 26.99 1.84
C GLN A 140 16.29 26.24 1.25
N SER A 141 16.08 25.05 0.69
CA SER A 141 17.15 24.25 0.08
C SER A 141 17.61 24.84 -1.24
N GLU A 142 18.93 24.85 -1.48
CA GLU A 142 19.51 25.21 -2.78
C GLU A 142 19.08 24.26 -3.91
N ALA A 143 18.62 23.05 -3.56
CA ALA A 143 18.13 22.04 -4.50
C ALA A 143 16.60 22.07 -4.67
N PHE A 144 15.89 23.07 -4.15
CA PHE A 144 14.42 23.08 -4.13
C PHE A 144 13.77 22.86 -5.49
N GLU A 145 14.25 23.54 -6.56
CA GLU A 145 13.70 23.38 -7.91
C GLU A 145 13.79 21.93 -8.42
N VAL A 146 14.90 21.24 -8.12
CA VAL A 146 15.09 19.84 -8.49
C VAL A 146 14.15 18.97 -7.67
N ILE A 147 14.10 19.19 -6.35
CA ILE A 147 13.23 18.44 -5.44
C ILE A 147 11.76 18.59 -5.84
N GLU A 148 11.30 19.80 -6.13
CA GLU A 148 9.94 20.09 -6.56
C GLU A 148 9.59 19.34 -7.85
N ARG A 149 10.48 19.38 -8.84
CA ARG A 149 10.30 18.67 -10.11
C ARG A 149 10.19 17.15 -9.90
N GLU A 150 11.13 16.54 -9.19
CA GLU A 150 11.16 15.09 -8.98
C GLU A 150 9.95 14.61 -8.16
N ILE A 151 9.56 15.35 -7.12
CA ILE A 151 8.35 15.00 -6.34
C ILE A 151 7.09 15.19 -7.19
N THR A 152 7.01 16.24 -8.00
CA THR A 152 5.85 16.45 -8.88
C THR A 152 5.73 15.32 -9.90
N GLN A 153 6.85 14.86 -10.48
CA GLN A 153 6.87 13.72 -11.37
C GLN A 153 6.40 12.44 -10.67
N LEU A 154 6.96 12.11 -9.51
CA LEU A 154 6.54 10.96 -8.73
C LEU A 154 5.05 11.02 -8.37
N MET A 155 4.53 12.19 -8.00
CA MET A 155 3.11 12.37 -7.72
C MET A 155 2.22 12.13 -8.94
N MET A 156 2.67 12.47 -10.15
CA MET A 156 1.94 12.16 -11.39
C MET A 156 1.94 10.66 -11.67
N GLU A 157 3.09 9.99 -11.55
CA GLU A 157 3.20 8.53 -11.72
C GLU A 157 2.29 7.77 -10.74
N ILE A 158 2.26 8.18 -9.47
CA ILE A 158 1.35 7.61 -8.47
C ILE A 158 -0.12 7.85 -8.85
N GLN A 159 -0.47 9.03 -9.35
CA GLN A 159 -1.85 9.33 -9.78
C GLN A 159 -2.29 8.51 -10.98
N ASP A 160 -1.39 8.31 -11.96
CA ASP A 160 -1.66 7.48 -13.13
C ASP A 160 -1.90 6.01 -12.73
N ASP A 161 -1.05 5.47 -11.86
CA ASP A 161 -1.22 4.12 -11.32
C ASP A 161 -2.52 3.97 -10.51
N ARG A 162 -2.85 4.98 -9.68
CA ARG A 162 -4.10 5.03 -8.92
C ARG A 162 -5.31 4.99 -9.85
N ALA A 163 -5.28 5.76 -10.93
CA ALA A 163 -6.35 5.80 -11.92
C ALA A 163 -6.48 4.48 -12.70
N GLN A 164 -5.37 3.77 -12.96
CA GLN A 164 -5.42 2.43 -13.54
C GLN A 164 -6.07 1.42 -12.60
N LEU A 165 -5.73 1.46 -11.31
CA LEU A 165 -6.34 0.61 -10.29
C LEU A 165 -7.85 0.85 -10.17
N ASP A 166 -8.31 2.11 -10.23
CA ASP A 166 -9.74 2.43 -10.20
C ASP A 166 -10.50 1.83 -11.40
N ARG A 167 -9.89 1.82 -12.58
CA ARG A 167 -10.50 1.14 -13.75
C ARG A 167 -10.64 -0.36 -13.53
N LEU A 168 -9.69 -1.00 -12.85
CA LEU A 168 -9.77 -2.42 -12.55
C LEU A 168 -10.89 -2.74 -11.56
N VAL A 169 -11.19 -1.83 -10.62
CA VAL A 169 -12.32 -1.96 -9.70
C VAL A 169 -13.65 -1.83 -10.44
N LEU A 170 -13.77 -0.90 -11.39
CA LEU A 170 -15.00 -0.63 -12.15
C LEU A 170 -15.35 -1.71 -13.20
N LEU A 171 -14.42 -2.58 -13.56
CA LEU A 171 -14.63 -3.67 -14.53
C LEU A 171 -15.13 -4.98 -13.89
N ARG A 172 -15.38 -5.00 -12.57
CA ARG A 172 -16.06 -6.08 -11.85
C ARG A 172 -17.57 -5.84 -11.78
#